data_AF-A0AA96SP15-F1
#
_entry.id   AF-A0AA96SP15-F1
#
_cell.length_a   1.000
_cell.length_b   1.000
_cell.length_c   1.000
_cell.angle_alpha   90.00
_cell.angle_beta   90.00
_cell.angle_gamma   90.00
#
_symmetry.space_group_name_H-M   'P 1'
#
loop_
_entity.id
_entity.type
_entity.pdbx_description
1 polymer ?
#
loop_
_entity_poly.entity_id
_entity_poly.type
_entity_poly.pdbx_seq_one_letter_code
_entity_poly.pdbx_strand_id
1 'polypeptide(L)'
;MEWGKRKPVGKVWLKKGDIWKIGETRNVKNGIQRRYSQAWLRRNDLIYKRVMKGPKIKMRIWERLKILKYIKRRGKLPPGNKCKH
;
A
#
# COMPACT_ATOMS: atom_id res chain seq x y z
N MET A 1 -8.28 -9.52 16.50
CA MET A 1 -8.23 -8.80 15.21
C MET A 1 -7.90 -9.81 14.13
N GLU A 2 -8.80 -10.08 13.19
CA GLU A 2 -8.54 -11.06 12.11
C GLU A 2 -7.42 -10.53 11.19
N TRP A 3 -6.36 -11.31 11.01
CA TRP A 3 -5.31 -11.00 10.05
C TRP A 3 -5.88 -11.12 8.62
N GLY A 4 -5.54 -10.19 7.71
CA GLY A 4 -6.08 -10.25 6.35
C GLY A 4 -5.69 -11.53 5.60
N LYS A 5 -6.64 -12.10 4.85
CA LYS A 5 -6.50 -13.40 4.18
C LYS A 5 -5.41 -13.39 3.10
N ARG A 6 -4.70 -14.53 2.93
CA ARG A 6 -3.66 -14.67 1.88
C ARG A 6 -4.28 -14.62 0.48
N LYS A 7 -5.35 -15.40 0.27
CA LYS A 7 -6.14 -15.42 -0.97
C LYS A 7 -6.98 -14.14 -1.09
N PRO A 8 -7.15 -13.59 -2.31
CA PRO A 8 -8.09 -12.49 -2.53
C PRO A 8 -9.50 -12.91 -2.12
N VAL A 9 -10.20 -12.06 -1.39
CA VAL A 9 -11.59 -12.28 -0.96
C VAL A 9 -12.61 -11.54 -1.82
N GLY A 10 -12.12 -10.70 -2.74
CA GLY A 10 -12.94 -9.87 -3.60
C GLY A 10 -12.09 -8.90 -4.42
N LYS A 11 -12.75 -8.14 -5.28
CA LYS A 11 -12.17 -7.05 -6.06
C LYS A 11 -12.93 -5.76 -5.74
N VAL A 12 -12.26 -4.64 -5.91
CA VAL A 12 -12.90 -3.31 -5.78
C VAL A 12 -12.39 -2.39 -6.88
N TRP A 13 -13.30 -1.62 -7.45
CA TRP A 13 -12.96 -0.59 -8.41
C TRP A 13 -12.40 0.64 -7.69
N LEU A 14 -11.36 1.22 -8.27
CA LEU A 14 -10.72 2.45 -7.77
C LEU A 14 -10.98 3.56 -8.77
N LYS A 15 -11.20 4.79 -8.28
CA LYS A 15 -11.19 5.96 -9.14
C LYS A 15 -9.75 6.38 -9.40
N LYS A 16 -9.51 7.11 -10.50
CA LYS A 16 -8.20 7.70 -10.79
C LYS A 16 -7.73 8.54 -9.60
N GLY A 17 -6.54 8.24 -9.09
CA GLY A 17 -5.96 8.92 -7.93
C GLY A 17 -6.27 8.29 -6.56
N ASP A 18 -7.12 7.27 -6.50
CA ASP A 18 -7.32 6.52 -5.25
C ASP A 18 -6.09 5.70 -4.85
N ILE A 19 -5.98 5.44 -3.54
CA ILE A 19 -4.88 4.70 -2.97
C ILE A 19 -5.29 3.25 -2.79
N TRP A 20 -4.67 2.35 -3.56
CA TRP A 20 -4.84 0.92 -3.38
C TRP A 20 -4.16 0.41 -2.11
N LYS A 21 -2.88 0.77 -1.91
CA LYS A 21 -2.06 0.27 -0.81
C LYS A 21 -1.07 1.32 -0.32
N ILE A 22 -0.88 1.36 0.99
CA ILE A 22 0.18 2.11 1.67
C ILE A 22 1.09 1.09 2.34
N GLY A 23 2.40 1.22 2.14
CA GLY A 23 3.34 0.51 3.01
C GLY A 23 4.81 0.62 2.65
N GLU A 24 5.64 0.01 3.49
CA GLU A 24 7.09 -0.02 3.32
C GLU A 24 7.59 -1.19 2.45
N THR A 25 8.70 -0.97 1.75
CA THR A 25 9.39 -2.02 1.02
C THR A 25 10.89 -1.84 1.10
N ARG A 26 11.61 -2.94 1.35
CA ARG A 26 13.06 -3.04 1.20
C ARG A 26 13.46 -3.68 -0.13
N ASN A 27 12.50 -4.28 -0.84
CA ASN A 27 12.73 -4.97 -2.10
C ASN A 27 12.77 -3.95 -3.24
N VAL A 28 13.85 -3.15 -3.28
CA VAL A 28 14.12 -2.14 -4.29
C VAL A 28 15.49 -2.41 -4.89
N LYS A 29 15.56 -2.61 -6.21
CA LYS A 29 16.82 -2.79 -6.96
C LYS A 29 16.89 -1.70 -8.03
N ASN A 30 18.02 -0.97 -8.09
CA ASN A 30 18.23 0.12 -9.05
C ASN A 30 17.08 1.15 -9.04
N GLY A 31 16.54 1.47 -7.86
CA GLY A 31 15.40 2.39 -7.71
C GLY A 31 14.02 1.80 -8.02
N ILE A 32 13.95 0.59 -8.56
CA ILE A 32 12.70 -0.09 -8.93
C ILE A 32 12.26 -1.02 -7.80
N GLN A 33 11.05 -0.84 -7.29
CA GLN A 33 10.49 -1.77 -6.30
C GLN A 33 10.03 -3.07 -6.96
N ARG A 34 10.35 -4.21 -6.35
CA ARG A 34 10.08 -5.55 -6.90
C ARG A 34 9.05 -6.36 -6.12
N ARG A 35 8.44 -5.79 -5.07
CA ARG A 35 7.33 -6.43 -4.33
C ARG A 35 6.11 -6.65 -5.25
N TYR A 36 5.90 -5.72 -6.16
CA TYR A 36 4.88 -5.76 -7.22
C TYR A 36 5.59 -5.42 -8.54
N SER A 37 5.65 -6.34 -9.50
CA SER A 37 6.33 -6.03 -10.76
C SER A 37 5.65 -4.86 -11.47
N GLN A 38 6.43 -4.08 -12.24
CA GLN A 38 5.87 -2.98 -13.03
C GLN A 38 4.82 -3.48 -14.04
N ALA A 39 5.03 -4.68 -14.60
CA ALA A 39 4.03 -5.34 -15.45
C ALA A 39 2.72 -5.61 -14.71
N TRP A 40 2.80 -6.10 -13.45
CA TRP A 40 1.61 -6.32 -12.63
C TRP A 40 0.90 -5.02 -12.28
N LEU A 41 1.63 -3.97 -11.91
CA LEU A 41 1.06 -2.66 -11.62
C LEU A 41 0.30 -2.08 -12.83
N ARG A 42 0.94 -2.09 -14.01
CA ARG A 42 0.29 -1.61 -15.26
C ARG A 42 -0.94 -2.42 -15.63
N ARG A 43 -0.90 -3.76 -15.48
CA ARG A 43 -2.06 -4.63 -15.74
C ARG A 43 -3.26 -4.33 -14.83
N ASN A 44 -3.02 -3.71 -13.67
CA ASN A 44 -4.06 -3.35 -12.71
C ASN A 44 -4.33 -1.83 -12.67
N ASP A 45 -3.83 -1.06 -13.63
CA ASP A 45 -3.95 0.41 -13.68
C ASP A 45 -3.42 1.12 -12.42
N LEU A 46 -2.39 0.53 -11.80
CA LEU A 46 -1.73 1.05 -10.62
C LEU A 46 -0.35 1.62 -10.96
N ILE A 47 0.08 2.60 -10.17
CA ILE A 47 1.43 3.17 -10.24
C ILE A 47 2.06 3.11 -8.86
N TYR A 48 3.32 2.69 -8.80
CA TYR A 48 4.11 2.81 -7.58
C TYR A 48 4.69 4.21 -7.44
N LYS A 49 4.44 4.86 -6.30
CA LYS A 49 5.02 6.17 -5.98
C LYS A 49 5.78 6.10 -4.66
N ARG A 50 7.10 6.31 -4.71
CA ARG A 50 7.92 6.47 -3.51
C ARG A 50 7.71 7.87 -2.95
N VAL A 51 7.24 7.95 -1.70
CA VAL A 51 6.97 9.24 -1.02
C VAL A 51 8.05 9.61 0.00
N MET A 52 8.83 8.64 0.48
CA MET A 52 9.89 8.85 1.47
C MET A 52 10.89 7.69 1.43
N LYS A 53 12.11 7.95 1.91
CA LYS A 53 13.15 6.94 2.23
C LYS A 53 13.75 7.29 3.59
N GLY A 54 13.98 6.29 4.44
CA GLY A 54 14.58 6.52 5.75
C GLY A 54 14.74 5.25 6.58
N PRO A 55 15.18 5.38 7.85
CA PRO A 55 15.32 4.26 8.78
C PRO A 55 13.98 3.54 9.03
N LYS A 56 14.06 2.24 9.32
CA LYS A 56 12.89 1.35 9.52
C LYS A 56 11.86 1.92 10.50
N ILE A 57 12.34 2.43 11.65
CA ILE A 57 11.47 2.98 12.70
C ILE A 57 10.67 4.18 12.17
N LYS A 58 11.34 5.12 11.48
CA LYS A 58 10.67 6.28 10.88
C LYS A 58 9.67 5.86 9.81
N MET A 59 10.00 4.87 8.97
CA MET A 59 9.09 4.39 7.91
C MET A 59 7.83 3.75 8.50
N ARG A 60 7.94 2.96 9.57
CA ARG A 60 6.78 2.36 10.27
C ARG A 60 5.86 3.42 10.87
N ILE A 61 6.42 4.44 11.52
CA ILE A 61 5.63 5.56 12.07
C ILE A 61 4.90 6.28 10.94
N TRP A 62 5.59 6.56 9.83
CA TRP A 62 4.99 7.20 8.65
C TRP A 62 3.89 6.37 7.99
N GLU A 63 4.11 5.07 7.82
CA GLU A 63 3.11 4.13 7.29
C GLU A 63 1.85 4.15 8.16
N ARG A 64 2.01 4.03 9.49
CA ARG A 64 0.90 4.10 10.45
C ARG A 64 0.14 5.41 10.33
N LEU A 65 0.82 6.55 10.34
CA LEU A 65 0.19 7.87 10.23
C LEU A 65 -0.58 8.04 8.91
N LYS A 66 -0.03 7.57 7.79
CA LYS A 66 -0.69 7.64 6.48
C LYS A 66 -1.93 6.75 6.42
N ILE A 67 -1.87 5.54 6.97
CA ILE A 67 -3.01 4.62 7.06
C ILE A 67 -4.10 5.22 7.96
N LEU A 68 -3.75 5.74 9.14
CA LEU A 68 -4.71 6.39 10.04
C LEU A 68 -5.37 7.61 9.37
N LYS A 69 -4.59 8.44 8.68
CA LYS A 69 -5.13 9.58 7.90
C LYS A 69 -6.08 9.13 6.79
N TYR A 70 -5.80 8.02 6.13
CA TYR A 70 -6.68 7.45 5.10
C TYR A 70 -7.99 6.95 5.72
N ILE A 71 -7.90 6.17 6.80
CA ILE A 71 -9.08 5.65 7.53
C ILE A 71 -9.95 6.82 8.01
N LYS A 72 -9.36 7.85 8.63
CA LYS A 72 -10.10 9.04 9.10
C LYS A 72 -10.89 9.73 7.98
N ARG A 73 -10.38 9.70 6.74
CA ARG A 73 -11.03 10.33 5.58
C ARG A 73 -12.04 9.44 4.85
N ARG A 74 -11.84 8.13 4.85
CA ARG A 74 -12.60 7.18 4.01
C ARG A 74 -13.44 6.18 4.82
N GLY A 75 -13.30 6.14 6.14
CA GLY A 75 -13.95 5.19 7.04
C GLY A 75 -13.44 3.74 6.93
N LYS A 76 -12.49 3.46 6.04
CA LYS A 76 -11.99 2.10 5.76
C LYS A 76 -10.50 2.10 5.41
N LEU A 77 -9.89 0.91 5.48
CA LEU A 77 -8.51 0.70 5.01
C LEU A 77 -8.39 0.90 3.49
N PRO A 78 -7.20 1.23 2.98
CA PRO A 78 -6.91 1.05 1.57
C PRO A 78 -7.17 -0.43 1.18
N PRO A 79 -7.80 -0.72 0.03
CA PRO A 79 -8.25 -2.07 -0.30
C PRO A 79 -7.14 -3.15 -0.36
N GLY A 80 -5.91 -2.74 -0.65
CA GLY A 80 -4.73 -3.61 -0.67
C GLY A 80 -4.02 -3.75 0.69
N ASN A 81 -4.48 -3.07 1.74
CA ASN A 81 -3.95 -3.20 3.11
C ASN A 81 -4.71 -4.30 3.86
N LYS A 82 -3.95 -5.23 4.45
CA LYS A 82 -4.49 -6.43 5.12
C LYS A 82 -4.68 -6.28 6.63
N CYS A 83 -4.05 -5.29 7.25
CA CYS A 83 -4.06 -5.11 8.69
C CYS A 83 -4.44 -3.67 9.06
N LYS A 84 -5.20 -3.50 10.14
CA LYS A 84 -5.21 -2.25 10.92
C LYS A 84 -3.98 -2.33 11.84
N HIS A 85 -3.11 -1.33 11.80
CA HIS A 85 -1.97 -1.24 12.71
C HIS A 85 -2.39 -0.65 14.06
#